data_AF-A0A2V9DYV9-F1
#
_entry.id   AF-A0A2V9DYV9-F1
#
_cell.length_a   1.000
_cell.length_b   1.000
_cell.length_c   1.000
_cell.angle_alpha   90.00
_cell.angle_beta   90.00
_cell.angle_gamma   90.00
#
_symmetry.space_group_name_H-M   'P 1'
#
loop_
_entity.id
_entity.type
_entity.pdbx_description
1 polymer ?
#
loop_
_entity_poly.entity_id
_entity_poly.type
_entity_poly.pdbx_seq_one_letter_code
_entity_poly.pdbx_strand_id
1 'polypeptide(L)' 'MPTNGTYTITADSRARTFTIAAGSKPIYEVEKSEDGTKVTIRYAENPEKKVEVAGSAIPDLIKVLQELGPYR' A
#
# COMPACT_ATOMS: atom_id res chain seq x y z
N MET A 1 3.86 23.45 3.86
CA MET A 1 4.77 22.96 2.81
C MET A 1 4.73 21.44 2.86
N PRO A 2 4.41 20.71 1.78
CA PRO A 2 4.51 19.26 1.82
C PRO A 2 5.99 18.91 1.86
N THR A 3 6.42 18.27 2.95
CA THR A 3 7.77 17.71 3.08
C THR A 3 7.88 16.55 2.10
N ASN A 4 8.81 16.64 1.15
CA ASN A 4 9.22 15.50 0.32
C ASN A 4 9.90 14.46 1.23
N GLY A 5 9.08 13.64 1.89
CA GLY A 5 9.54 12.48 2.64
C GLY A 5 9.90 11.36 1.68
N THR A 6 10.97 10.63 1.97
CA THR A 6 11.24 9.36 1.29
C THR A 6 10.21 8.34 1.77
N TYR A 7 9.36 7.89 0.85
CA TYR A 7 8.42 6.80 1.10
C TYR A 7 9.07 5.48 0.72
N THR A 8 9.11 4.54 1.67
CA THR A 8 9.56 3.17 1.42
C THR A 8 8.34 2.28 1.38
N ILE A 9 8.15 1.56 0.28
CA ILE A 9 7.11 0.54 0.18
C ILE A 9 7.79 -0.82 0.35
N THR A 10 7.38 -1.59 1.35
CA THR A 10 7.85 -2.97 1.49
C THR A 10 6.74 -3.88 0.97
N ALA A 11 6.90 -4.34 -0.27
CA ALA A 11 5.97 -5.25 -0.93
C ALA A 11 6.69 -6.56 -1.28
N ASP A 12 6.25 -7.66 -0.68
CA ASP A 12 6.58 -9.00 -1.16
C ASP A 12 5.51 -9.38 -2.21
N SER A 13 5.95 -9.76 -3.40
CA SER A 13 5.06 -10.13 -4.52
C SER A 13 4.05 -11.24 -4.19
N ARG A 14 4.36 -12.09 -3.19
CA ARG A 14 3.50 -13.15 -2.66
C ARG A 14 2.71 -12.71 -1.43
N ALA A 15 3.08 -11.61 -0.78
CA ALA A 15 2.35 -11.12 0.37
C ALA A 15 0.98 -10.57 -0.06
N ARG A 16 0.01 -10.83 0.82
CA ARG A 16 -1.35 -10.30 0.75
C ARG A 16 -1.43 -8.88 1.29
N THR A 17 -0.43 -8.49 2.09
CA THR A 17 -0.35 -7.21 2.77
C THR A 17 0.99 -6.56 2.48
N PHE A 18 1.01 -5.27 2.24
CA PHE A 18 2.22 -4.46 2.10
C PHE A 18 2.10 -3.15 2.85
N THR A 19 3.23 -2.59 3.24
CA THR A 19 3.27 -1.41 4.11
C THR A 19 3.93 -0.24 3.39
N ILE A 20 3.30 0.93 3.48
CA ILE A 20 3.86 2.21 3.02
C ILE A 20 4.37 2.95 4.26
N ALA A 21 5.66 3.23 4.31
CA ALA A 21 6.31 3.96 5.39
C ALA A 21 6.93 5.26 4.88
N ALA A 22 7.04 6.29 5.75
CA ALA A 22 7.96 7.40 5.53
C ALA A 22 9.14 7.25 6.49
N GLY A 23 10.34 7.02 5.95
CA GLY A 23 11.47 6.56 6.75
C GLY A 23 11.12 5.27 7.51
N SER A 24 11.32 5.26 8.83
CA SER A 24 11.04 4.09 9.69
C SER A 24 9.60 4.03 10.22
N LYS A 25 8.74 4.99 9.88
CA LYS A 25 7.37 5.06 10.42
C LYS A 25 6.36 4.53 9.39
N PRO A 26 5.65 3.41 9.66
CA PRO A 26 4.56 2.96 8.80
C PRO A 26 3.43 3.99 8.83
N ILE A 27 2.93 4.36 7.65
CA ILE A 27 1.82 5.31 7.49
C ILE A 27 0.56 4.59 7.03
N TYR A 28 0.71 3.64 6.11
CA TYR A 28 -0.41 2.86 5.59
C TYR A 28 -0.09 1.37 5.55
N GLU A 29 -1.09 0.56 5.85
CA GLU A 29 -1.13 -0.86 5.57
C GLU A 29 -2.09 -1.08 4.40
N VAL A 30 -1.65 -1.84 3.41
CA VAL A 30 -2.46 -2.13 2.23
C VAL A 30 -2.64 -3.63 2.11
N GLU A 31 -3.88 -4.08 2.09
CA GLU A 31 -4.28 -5.48 2.04
C GLU A 31 -5.02 -5.74 0.73
N LYS A 32 -4.56 -6.70 -0.08
CA LYS A 32 -5.25 -7.16 -1.28
C LYS A 32 -6.16 -8.35 -0.94
N SER A 33 -7.33 -8.42 -1.55
CA SER A 33 -8.18 -9.60 -1.48
C SER A 33 -7.58 -10.79 -2.21
N GLU A 34 -8.07 -12.01 -1.93
CA GLU A 34 -7.54 -13.24 -2.54
C GLU A 34 -7.57 -13.23 -4.06
N ASP A 35 -8.70 -12.75 -4.58
CA ASP A 35 -9.04 -12.67 -5.99
C ASP A 35 -8.39 -11.46 -6.67
N GLY A 36 -7.70 -10.60 -5.93
CA GLY A 36 -7.08 -9.38 -6.44
C GLY A 36 -8.07 -8.35 -6.98
N THR A 37 -9.36 -8.43 -6.64
CA THR A 37 -10.41 -7.51 -7.12
C THR A 37 -10.68 -6.34 -6.17
N LYS A 38 -10.16 -6.43 -4.94
CA LYS A 38 -10.33 -5.43 -3.89
C LYS A 38 -8.99 -5.16 -3.19
N VAL A 39 -8.78 -3.90 -2.84
CA VAL A 39 -7.68 -3.45 -2.00
C VAL A 39 -8.24 -2.62 -0.85
N THR A 40 -7.74 -2.87 0.35
CA THR A 40 -8.05 -2.11 1.56
C THR A 40 -6.80 -1.37 2.01
N ILE A 41 -6.86 -0.05 2.10
CA ILE A 41 -5.77 0.80 2.59
C ILE A 41 -6.18 1.33 3.96
N ARG A 42 -5.42 1.00 5.00
CA ARG A 42 -5.67 1.39 6.39
C ARG A 42 -4.57 2.36 6.85
N TYR A 43 -4.92 3.36 7.66
CA TYR A 43 -3.90 4.15 8.34
C TYR A 43 -3.25 3.30 9.44
N ALA A 44 -1.92 3.23 9.47
CA ALA A 44 -1.20 2.40 10.44
C ALA A 44 -1.45 2.84 11.90
N GLU A 45 -1.59 4.16 12.12
CA GLU A 45 -1.87 4.72 13.46
C GLU A 45 -3.35 4.67 13.85
N ASN A 46 -4.26 4.46 12.89
CA ASN A 46 -5.69 4.30 13.14
C ASN A 46 -6.33 3.39 12.08
N PRO A 47 -6.34 2.06 12.31
CA PRO A 47 -6.82 1.09 11.33
C PRO A 47 -8.32 1.21 10.99
N GLU A 48 -9.11 1.85 11.86
CA GLU A 48 -10.53 2.11 11.61
C GLU A 48 -10.72 3.13 10.48
N LYS A 49 -9.76 4.03 10.32
CA LYS A 49 -9.70 4.91 9.15
C LYS A 49 -9.13 4.11 7.98
N LYS A 50 -10.03 3.68 7.10
CA LYS A 50 -9.67 2.90 5.91
C LYS A 50 -10.36 3.41 4.65
N VAL A 51 -9.71 3.14 3.52
CA VAL A 51 -10.25 3.33 2.18
C VAL A 51 -10.31 1.96 1.52
N GLU A 52 -11.47 1.60 1.01
CA GLU A 52 -11.66 0.37 0.24
C GLU A 52 -11.80 0.73 -1.23
N VAL A 53 -10.99 0.11 -2.06
CA VAL A 53 -11.02 0.28 -3.51
C VAL A 53 -11.39 -1.08 -4.10
N ALA A 54 -12.40 -1.09 -4.97
CA ALA A 54 -12.82 -2.27 -5.71
C ALA A 54 -13.07 -1.87 -7.17
N GLY A 55 -12.71 -2.75 -8.11
CA GLY A 55 -12.99 -2.51 -9.53
C GLY A 55 -11.84 -2.91 -10.46
N SER A 56 -12.02 -2.60 -11.74
CA SER A 56 -11.11 -3.03 -12.82
C SER A 56 -9.73 -2.39 -12.77
N ALA A 57 -9.55 -1.26 -12.07
CA ALA A 57 -8.26 -0.57 -11.94
C ALA A 57 -7.37 -1.14 -10.81
N ILE A 58 -7.86 -2.11 -10.04
CA ILE A 58 -7.11 -2.70 -8.92
C ILE A 58 -5.82 -3.41 -9.35
N PRO A 59 -5.79 -4.21 -10.43
CA PRO A 59 -4.56 -4.84 -10.89
C PRO A 59 -3.46 -3.82 -11.22
N ASP A 60 -3.82 -2.71 -11.87
CA ASP A 60 -2.87 -1.63 -12.21
C ASP A 60 -2.38 -0.91 -10.95
N LEU A 61 -3.28 -0.63 -10.00
CA LEU A 61 -2.91 -0.04 -8.71
C LEU A 61 -1.93 -0.94 -7.94
N ILE A 62 -2.19 -2.24 -7.87
CA ILE A 62 -1.28 -3.21 -7.22
C ILE A 62 0.08 -3.20 -7.93
N LYS A 63 0.09 -3.20 -9.26
CA LYS A 63 1.32 -3.16 -10.06
C LYS A 63 2.14 -1.90 -9.77
N VAL A 64 1.51 -0.72 -9.77
CA VAL A 64 2.17 0.54 -9.42
C VAL A 64 2.72 0.48 -8.00
N LEU A 65 1.95 -0.01 -7.03
CA LEU A 65 2.39 -0.11 -5.64
C LEU A 65 3.56 -1.10 -5.46
N GLN A 66 3.62 -2.16 -6.27
CA GLN A 66 4.74 -3.11 -6.31
C GLN A 66 5.98 -2.52 -6.99
N GLU A 67 5.81 -1.77 -8.08
CA GLU A 67 6.91 -1.07 -8.77
C GLU A 67 7.51 0.08 -7.94
N LEU A 68 6.70 0.65 -7.03
CA LEU A 68 7.13 1.62 -6.04
C LEU A 68 7.81 0.99 -4.80
N GLY A 69 7.83 -0.35 -4.70
CA GLY A 69 8.70 -1.10 -3.78
C GLY A 69 10.17 -0.81 -4.04
N PRO A 70 11.08 -0.97 -3.05
CA PRO A 70 12.30 -0.18 -2.99
C PRO A 70 13.13 -0.36 -4.27
N TYR A 71 13.26 0.73 -5.03
CA TYR A 71 14.43 0.94 -5.88
C TYR A 71 15.66 0.73 -4.99
N ARG A 72 16.45 -0.30 -5.29
CA ARG A 72 17.78 -0.49 -4.73
C ARG A 72 18.68 0.70 -5.04
#